data_AF-A0A1V9Y4N6-F1
#
_entry.id   AF-A0A1V9Y4N6-F1
#
_cell.length_a   1.000
_cell.length_b   1.000
_cell.length_c   1.000
_cell.angle_alpha   90.00
_cell.angle_beta   90.00
_cell.angle_gamma   90.00
#
_symmetry.space_group_name_H-M   'P 1'
#
loop_
_entity.id
_entity.type
_entity.pdbx_description
1 polymer ?
#
loop_
_entity_poly.entity_id
_entity_poly.type
_entity_poly.pdbx_seq_one_letter_code
_entity_poly.pdbx_strand_id
1 'polypeptide(L)'
;MLQRLSSKTPARALSVRMLSSVTESTAELTESLQSLQKETAAKTVPWFLENMPAAYFRAITKEDRLEHLNAITSLVNAQQPEILLSSPDKKVYSYIRTGEQYPGLLSKIIEQLPNDSSIGQLARVKIFSSLDDTLALDVFRFGRQEPFRNATPEEKQALESLQEFCNDIQQGKYKNDESIPAPAPCFEPAAVESFANMCNT
;
A
#
# COMPACT_ATOMS: atom_id res chain seq x y z
N MET A 1 -75.06 -9.77 -64.00
CA MET A 1 -74.74 -10.39 -62.70
C MET A 1 -73.29 -10.06 -62.39
N LEU A 2 -73.02 -9.75 -61.11
CA LEU A 2 -71.72 -9.54 -60.43
C LEU A 2 -71.26 -8.09 -60.20
N GLN A 3 -71.38 -7.76 -58.90
CA GLN A 3 -70.95 -6.61 -58.12
C GLN A 3 -69.67 -6.97 -57.33
N ARG A 4 -68.95 -5.92 -56.89
CA ARG A 4 -68.18 -5.80 -55.62
C ARG A 4 -66.87 -6.65 -55.52
N LEU A 5 -65.81 -6.26 -54.80
CA LEU A 5 -65.54 -5.23 -53.80
C LEU A 5 -64.01 -5.02 -53.69
N SER A 6 -63.64 -3.79 -53.36
CA SER A 6 -62.30 -3.36 -52.93
C SER A 6 -61.89 -4.01 -51.60
N SER A 7 -60.66 -4.53 -51.52
CA SER A 7 -60.04 -5.00 -50.28
C SER A 7 -58.74 -4.22 -50.00
N LYS A 8 -58.77 -3.42 -48.94
CA LYS A 8 -57.61 -2.75 -48.34
C LYS A 8 -56.79 -3.78 -47.54
N THR A 9 -55.49 -3.83 -47.78
CA THR A 9 -54.50 -4.63 -47.02
C THR A 9 -54.00 -3.83 -45.81
N PRO A 10 -53.90 -4.40 -44.59
CA PRO A 10 -53.35 -3.69 -43.44
C PRO A 10 -51.81 -3.73 -43.46
N ALA A 11 -51.20 -2.57 -43.21
CA ALA A 11 -49.77 -2.43 -42.96
C ALA A 11 -49.42 -3.13 -41.64
N ARG A 12 -48.55 -4.14 -41.72
CA ARG A 12 -48.02 -4.89 -40.60
C ARG A 12 -46.97 -4.01 -39.91
N ALA A 13 -47.34 -3.41 -38.78
CA ALA A 13 -46.42 -2.68 -37.92
C ALA A 13 -45.34 -3.65 -37.41
N LEU A 14 -44.11 -3.46 -37.87
CA LEU A 14 -42.93 -4.04 -37.25
C LEU A 14 -42.73 -3.32 -35.91
N SER A 15 -43.09 -3.99 -34.81
CA SER A 15 -42.62 -3.61 -33.49
C SER A 15 -41.10 -3.61 -33.51
N VAL A 16 -40.52 -2.42 -33.51
CA VAL A 16 -39.14 -2.18 -33.12
C VAL A 16 -39.03 -2.70 -31.69
N ARG A 17 -38.44 -3.89 -31.56
CA ARG A 17 -38.02 -4.45 -30.29
C ARG A 17 -37.02 -3.45 -29.72
N MET A 18 -37.47 -2.72 -28.70
CA MET A 18 -36.67 -1.81 -27.88
C MET A 18 -35.27 -2.37 -27.73
N LEU A 19 -34.28 -1.68 -28.31
CA LEU A 19 -32.95 -1.69 -27.76
C LEU A 19 -33.13 -1.17 -26.34
N SER A 20 -33.12 -2.08 -25.37
CA SER A 20 -32.92 -1.74 -23.97
C SER A 20 -31.62 -0.96 -23.92
N SER A 21 -31.72 0.36 -23.86
CA SER A 21 -30.59 1.23 -23.62
C SER A 21 -30.04 0.84 -22.27
N VAL A 22 -28.87 0.20 -22.26
CA VAL A 22 -28.05 0.04 -21.07
C VAL A 22 -27.56 1.45 -20.73
N THR A 23 -28.42 2.22 -20.08
CA THR A 23 -28.02 3.42 -19.35
C THR A 23 -27.84 2.96 -17.91
N GLU A 24 -26.74 2.27 -17.64
CA GLU A 24 -26.31 2.08 -16.26
C GLU A 24 -26.19 3.47 -15.63
N SER A 25 -26.95 3.71 -14.56
CA SER A 25 -26.90 4.98 -13.86
C SER A 25 -25.55 5.13 -13.17
N THR A 26 -24.95 6.32 -13.23
CA THR A 26 -23.69 6.61 -12.54
C THR A 26 -23.77 6.30 -11.05
N ALA A 27 -24.94 6.50 -10.44
CA ALA A 27 -25.19 6.19 -9.04
C ALA A 27 -25.16 4.68 -8.76
N GLU A 28 -25.81 3.87 -9.61
CA GLU A 28 -25.87 2.42 -9.47
C GLU A 28 -24.48 1.78 -9.64
N LEU A 29 -23.70 2.25 -10.62
CA LEU A 29 -22.33 1.80 -10.83
C LEU A 29 -21.41 2.18 -9.66
N THR A 30 -21.56 3.41 -9.13
CA THR A 30 -20.77 3.87 -7.98
C THR A 30 -21.09 3.04 -6.73
N GLU A 31 -22.37 2.80 -6.45
CA GLU A 31 -22.81 1.99 -5.32
C GLU A 31 -22.31 0.54 -5.44
N SER A 32 -22.41 -0.04 -6.64
CA SER A 32 -21.92 -1.40 -6.91
C SER A 32 -20.41 -1.50 -6.69
N LEU A 33 -19.64 -0.53 -7.18
CA LEU A 33 -18.18 -0.49 -6.98
C LEU A 33 -17.80 -0.30 -5.51
N GLN A 34 -18.49 0.59 -4.79
CA GLN A 34 -18.27 0.81 -3.36
C GLN A 34 -18.56 -0.44 -2.54
N SER A 35 -19.65 -1.15 -2.86
CA SER A 35 -20.02 -2.40 -2.20
C SER A 35 -18.95 -3.48 -2.42
N LEU A 36 -18.47 -3.64 -3.65
CA LEU A 36 -17.40 -4.58 -3.98
C LEU A 36 -16.10 -4.26 -3.23
N GLN A 37 -15.65 -3.01 -3.26
CA GLN A 37 -14.45 -2.58 -2.55
C GLN A 37 -14.56 -2.80 -1.04
N LYS A 38 -15.74 -2.50 -0.46
CA LYS A 38 -16.01 -2.72 0.96
C LYS A 38 -15.94 -4.20 1.33
N GLU A 39 -16.52 -5.08 0.51
CA GLU A 39 -16.48 -6.52 0.75
C GLU A 39 -15.05 -7.07 0.66
N THR A 40 -14.29 -6.70 -0.37
CA THR A 40 -12.90 -7.14 -0.53
C THR A 40 -12.03 -6.61 0.62
N ALA A 41 -12.20 -5.33 1.01
CA ALA A 41 -11.46 -4.74 2.12
C ALA A 41 -11.79 -5.43 3.46
N ALA A 42 -13.05 -5.82 3.70
CA ALA A 42 -13.46 -6.52 4.92
C ALA A 42 -12.75 -7.87 5.11
N LYS A 43 -12.29 -8.50 4.02
CA LYS A 43 -11.49 -9.75 4.06
C LYS A 43 -9.99 -9.47 4.07
N THR A 44 -9.55 -8.49 3.28
CA THR A 44 -8.12 -8.19 3.08
C THR A 44 -7.49 -7.55 4.31
N VAL A 45 -8.17 -6.60 4.97
CA VAL A 45 -7.60 -5.86 6.10
C VAL A 45 -7.28 -6.77 7.29
N PRO A 46 -8.21 -7.64 7.77
CA PRO A 46 -7.89 -8.56 8.88
C PRO A 46 -6.74 -9.50 8.53
N TRP A 47 -6.80 -10.15 7.35
CA TRP A 47 -5.73 -11.04 6.89
C TRP A 47 -4.38 -10.32 6.86
N PHE A 48 -4.34 -9.08 6.36
CA PHE A 48 -3.12 -8.28 6.28
C PHE A 48 -2.51 -7.97 7.65
N LEU A 49 -3.35 -7.64 8.63
CA LEU A 49 -2.90 -7.37 10.00
C LEU A 49 -2.36 -8.63 10.70
N GLU A 50 -2.94 -9.79 10.38
CA GLU A 50 -2.55 -11.08 10.98
C GLU A 50 -1.33 -11.70 10.29
N ASN A 51 -1.20 -11.56 8.97
CA ASN A 51 -0.20 -12.27 8.18
C ASN A 51 1.02 -11.43 7.79
N MET A 52 0.98 -10.10 7.88
CA MET A 52 2.18 -9.30 7.63
C MET A 52 3.11 -9.29 8.84
N PRO A 53 4.44 -9.37 8.65
CA PRO A 53 5.37 -9.38 9.75
C PRO A 53 5.37 -8.05 10.51
N ALA A 54 5.54 -8.10 11.83
CA ALA A 54 5.58 -6.90 12.68
C ALA A 54 6.62 -5.85 12.22
N ALA A 55 7.72 -6.30 11.60
CA ALA A 55 8.74 -5.42 11.04
C ALA A 55 8.19 -4.49 9.94
N TYR A 56 7.22 -4.94 9.14
CA TYR A 56 6.55 -4.12 8.12
C TYR A 56 5.84 -2.93 8.76
N PHE A 57 5.03 -3.18 9.79
CA PHE A 57 4.25 -2.13 10.47
C PHE A 57 5.11 -1.09 11.19
N ARG A 58 6.32 -1.47 11.62
CA ARG A 58 7.30 -0.54 12.20
C ARG A 58 8.03 0.27 11.14
N ALA A 59 8.21 -0.30 9.94
CA ALA A 59 9.07 0.24 8.92
C ALA A 59 8.36 1.13 7.89
N ILE A 60 7.04 0.99 7.75
CA ILE A 60 6.22 1.65 6.73
C ILE A 60 5.21 2.59 7.40
N THR A 61 5.08 3.80 6.86
CA THR A 61 4.20 4.85 7.39
C THR A 61 2.73 4.45 7.28
N LYS A 62 1.83 5.17 7.94
CA LYS A 62 0.39 4.86 7.84
C LYS A 62 -0.14 5.14 6.44
N GLU A 63 0.36 6.20 5.84
CA GLU A 63 0.01 6.69 4.51
C GLU A 63 0.41 5.65 3.45
N ASP A 64 1.67 5.24 3.43
CA ASP A 64 2.18 4.21 2.51
C ASP A 64 1.47 2.87 2.74
N ARG A 65 1.15 2.52 3.99
CA ARG A 65 0.37 1.31 4.31
C ARG A 65 -1.00 1.32 3.68
N LEU A 66 -1.69 2.47 3.65
CA LEU A 66 -3.00 2.58 3.02
C LEU A 66 -2.89 2.42 1.50
N GLU A 67 -1.86 2.98 0.87
CA GLU A 67 -1.60 2.79 -0.56
C GLU A 67 -1.32 1.31 -0.88
N HIS A 68 -0.46 0.65 -0.09
CA HIS A 68 -0.18 -0.76 -0.25
C HIS A 68 -1.44 -1.62 -0.08
N LEU A 69 -2.26 -1.33 0.93
CA LEU A 69 -3.48 -2.09 1.19
C LEU A 69 -4.51 -1.90 0.08
N ASN A 70 -4.62 -0.69 -0.48
CA ASN A 70 -5.45 -0.42 -1.65
C ASN A 70 -4.98 -1.23 -2.87
N ALA A 71 -3.66 -1.29 -3.10
CA ALA A 71 -3.09 -2.08 -4.18
C ALA A 71 -3.28 -3.59 -3.98
N ILE A 72 -3.08 -4.12 -2.78
CA ILE A 72 -3.34 -5.52 -2.44
C ILE A 72 -4.81 -5.86 -2.66
N THR A 73 -5.72 -5.02 -2.18
CA THR A 73 -7.18 -5.19 -2.38
C THR A 73 -7.52 -5.20 -3.87
N SER A 74 -6.83 -4.38 -4.68
CA SER A 74 -6.97 -4.36 -6.13
C SER A 74 -6.45 -5.64 -6.78
N LEU A 75 -5.31 -6.19 -6.34
CA LEU A 75 -4.75 -7.46 -6.80
C LEU A 75 -5.62 -8.67 -6.44
N VAL A 76 -6.36 -8.64 -5.35
CA VAL A 76 -7.30 -9.73 -5.02
C VAL A 76 -8.45 -9.77 -6.04
N ASN A 77 -8.88 -8.60 -6.53
CA ASN A 77 -9.97 -8.48 -7.49
C ASN A 77 -9.50 -8.61 -8.95
N ALA A 78 -8.28 -8.17 -9.24
CA ALA A 78 -7.67 -8.28 -10.55
C ALA A 78 -6.89 -9.59 -10.64
N GLN A 79 -7.07 -10.39 -11.69
CA GLN A 79 -6.25 -11.59 -11.92
C GLN A 79 -4.80 -11.24 -12.36
N GLN A 80 -4.22 -10.18 -11.80
CA GLN A 80 -2.85 -9.76 -12.01
C GLN A 80 -2.00 -10.23 -10.83
N PRO A 81 -0.84 -10.86 -11.08
CA PRO A 81 -0.01 -11.38 -9.99
C PRO A 81 0.87 -10.31 -9.33
N GLU A 82 1.02 -9.13 -9.94
CA GLU A 82 2.00 -8.13 -9.51
C GLU A 82 1.60 -6.70 -9.86
N ILE A 83 2.07 -5.74 -9.06
CA ILE A 83 1.89 -4.30 -9.27
C ILE A 83 3.13 -3.54 -8.75
N LEU A 84 3.52 -2.51 -9.49
CA LEU A 84 4.55 -1.55 -9.09
C LEU A 84 3.88 -0.21 -8.77
N LEU A 85 4.00 0.23 -7.52
CA LEU A 85 3.58 1.54 -7.06
C LEU A 85 4.77 2.50 -7.05
N SER A 86 4.50 3.78 -7.29
CA SER A 86 5.50 4.85 -7.17
C SER A 86 4.94 5.99 -6.34
N SER A 87 5.74 6.50 -5.40
CA SER A 87 5.40 7.71 -4.67
C SER A 87 5.30 8.92 -5.63
N PRO A 88 4.55 9.97 -5.27
CA PRO A 88 4.41 11.17 -6.10
C PRO A 88 5.74 11.86 -6.42
N ASP A 89 6.70 11.80 -5.50
CA ASP A 89 8.05 12.34 -5.66
C ASP A 89 9.01 11.39 -6.41
N LYS A 90 8.53 10.21 -6.82
CA LYS A 90 9.29 9.16 -7.51
C LYS A 90 10.54 8.69 -6.77
N LYS A 91 10.60 8.84 -5.45
CA LYS A 91 11.73 8.37 -4.64
C LYS A 91 11.49 7.01 -4.00
N VAL A 92 10.24 6.58 -3.90
CA VAL A 92 9.87 5.31 -3.30
C VAL A 92 9.07 4.51 -4.31
N TYR A 93 9.48 3.26 -4.50
CA TYR A 93 8.81 2.30 -5.35
C TYR A 93 8.47 1.08 -4.53
N SER A 94 7.21 0.65 -4.57
CA SER A 94 6.75 -0.54 -3.86
C SER A 94 6.29 -1.57 -4.87
N TYR A 95 6.99 -2.70 -4.92
CA TYR A 95 6.65 -3.83 -5.75
C TYR A 95 5.88 -4.86 -4.92
N ILE A 96 4.62 -5.10 -5.27
CA ILE A 96 3.73 -6.01 -4.55
C ILE A 96 3.40 -7.17 -5.47
N ARG A 97 3.58 -8.39 -4.98
CA ARG A 97 3.35 -9.62 -5.73
C ARG A 97 2.62 -10.67 -4.92
N THR A 98 1.78 -11.45 -5.58
CA THR A 98 1.11 -12.64 -5.04
C THR A 98 1.60 -13.89 -5.77
N GLY A 99 1.79 -15.00 -5.04
CA GLY A 99 2.20 -16.29 -5.62
C GLY A 99 3.66 -16.70 -5.38
N GLU A 100 4.15 -17.66 -6.18
CA GLU A 100 5.42 -18.35 -5.93
C GLU A 100 6.65 -17.44 -6.01
N GLN A 101 7.47 -17.47 -4.96
CA GLN A 101 8.76 -16.80 -4.92
C GLN A 101 9.85 -17.73 -5.46
N TYR A 102 10.62 -17.29 -6.46
CA TYR A 102 11.73 -18.07 -7.02
C TYR A 102 13.03 -17.24 -7.09
N PRO A 103 14.21 -17.89 -7.01
CA PRO A 103 15.50 -17.22 -7.08
C PRO A 103 15.66 -16.37 -8.34
N GLY A 104 16.28 -15.19 -8.21
CA GLY A 104 16.54 -14.26 -9.32
C GLY A 104 15.39 -13.27 -9.62
N LEU A 105 14.24 -13.41 -8.94
CA LEU A 105 13.12 -12.48 -9.09
C LEU A 105 13.49 -11.04 -8.69
N LEU A 106 14.24 -10.86 -7.59
CA LEU A 106 14.69 -9.53 -7.16
C LEU A 106 15.54 -8.83 -8.23
N SER A 107 16.41 -9.55 -8.92
CA SER A 107 17.21 -9.01 -10.01
C SER A 107 16.32 -8.51 -11.16
N LYS A 108 15.30 -9.28 -11.54
CA LYS A 108 14.31 -8.85 -12.54
C LYS A 108 13.54 -7.61 -12.10
N ILE A 109 13.17 -7.53 -10.83
CA ILE A 109 12.46 -6.35 -10.28
C ILE A 109 13.37 -5.13 -10.37
N ILE A 110 14.64 -5.26 -10.01
CA ILE A 110 15.61 -4.15 -10.11
C ILE A 110 15.76 -3.67 -11.55
N GLU A 111 15.71 -4.57 -12.55
CA GLU A 111 15.74 -4.19 -13.97
C GLU A 111 14.49 -3.40 -14.41
N GLN A 112 13.35 -3.61 -13.76
CA GLN A 112 12.10 -2.89 -14.03
C GLN A 112 12.01 -1.54 -13.31
N LEU A 113 12.84 -1.32 -12.29
CA LEU A 113 12.88 -0.04 -11.60
C LEU A 113 13.40 1.06 -12.53
N PRO A 114 12.89 2.29 -12.41
CA PRO A 114 13.32 3.36 -13.27
C PRO A 114 14.79 3.69 -13.03
N ASN A 115 15.59 3.51 -14.09
CA ASN A 115 17.03 3.77 -14.10
C ASN A 115 17.37 5.20 -14.51
N ASP A 116 16.50 6.16 -14.19
CA ASP A 116 16.75 7.56 -14.51
C ASP A 116 17.75 8.17 -13.51
N SER A 117 18.83 8.72 -14.05
CA SER A 117 19.83 9.52 -13.32
C SER A 117 19.22 10.64 -12.46
N SER A 118 18.02 11.12 -12.79
CA SER A 118 17.29 12.16 -12.05
C SER A 118 16.73 11.70 -10.69
N ILE A 119 16.46 10.40 -10.54
CA ILE A 119 15.82 9.81 -9.35
C ILE A 119 16.86 9.51 -8.24
N GLY A 120 18.14 9.48 -8.61
CA GLY A 120 19.25 9.17 -7.73
C GLY A 120 19.57 7.67 -7.67
N GLN A 121 20.53 7.29 -6.83
CA GLN A 121 20.92 5.89 -6.67
C GLN A 121 19.98 5.16 -5.70
N LEU A 122 19.86 3.84 -5.87
CA LEU A 122 19.14 2.99 -4.93
C LEU A 122 19.84 3.03 -3.56
N ALA A 123 19.14 3.56 -2.56
CA ALA A 123 19.68 3.84 -1.23
C ALA A 123 19.39 2.71 -0.25
N ARG A 124 18.18 2.15 -0.34
CA ARG A 124 17.66 1.17 0.62
C ARG A 124 16.63 0.29 -0.06
N VAL A 125 16.68 -1.00 0.27
CA VAL A 125 15.63 -1.97 -0.05
C VAL A 125 15.11 -2.54 1.25
N LYS A 126 13.79 -2.60 1.40
CA LYS A 126 13.13 -3.35 2.48
C LYS A 126 12.26 -4.42 1.84
N ILE A 127 12.44 -5.66 2.25
CA ILE A 127 11.73 -6.82 1.71
C ILE A 127 10.87 -7.38 2.82
N PHE A 128 9.59 -7.57 2.52
CA PHE A 128 8.63 -8.18 3.43
C PHE A 128 7.94 -9.32 2.70
N SER A 129 7.80 -10.44 3.39
CA SER A 129 6.96 -11.56 2.96
C SER A 129 5.91 -11.80 4.03
N SER A 130 4.69 -12.13 3.63
CA SER A 130 3.66 -12.57 4.57
C SER A 130 4.08 -13.88 5.25
N LEU A 131 3.53 -14.14 6.42
CA LEU A 131 3.84 -15.34 7.22
C LEU A 131 3.40 -16.65 6.53
N ASP A 132 2.46 -16.56 5.60
CA ASP A 132 1.98 -17.67 4.78
C ASP A 132 2.66 -17.74 3.40
N ASP A 133 3.67 -16.89 3.15
CA ASP A 133 4.42 -16.76 1.90
C ASP A 133 3.58 -16.45 0.64
N THR A 134 2.30 -16.09 0.79
CA THR A 134 1.40 -15.81 -0.34
C THR A 134 1.57 -14.42 -0.95
N LEU A 135 2.14 -13.48 -0.18
CA LEU A 135 2.36 -12.09 -0.58
C LEU A 135 3.80 -11.69 -0.30
N ALA A 136 4.40 -10.97 -1.24
CA ALA A 136 5.64 -10.27 -0.99
C ALA A 136 5.56 -8.80 -1.42
N LEU A 137 6.24 -7.96 -0.64
CA LEU A 137 6.26 -6.52 -0.78
C LEU A 137 7.69 -6.03 -0.63
N ASP A 138 8.25 -5.51 -1.73
CA ASP A 138 9.59 -4.94 -1.77
C ASP A 138 9.48 -3.42 -1.91
N VAL A 139 10.04 -2.68 -0.96
CA VAL A 139 10.09 -1.22 -0.99
C VAL A 139 11.50 -0.75 -1.31
N PHE A 140 11.63 -0.10 -2.46
CA PHE A 140 12.86 0.50 -2.97
C PHE A 140 12.83 1.99 -2.72
N ARG A 141 13.85 2.51 -2.05
CA ARG A 141 14.03 3.95 -1.84
C ARG A 141 15.27 4.43 -2.56
N PHE A 142 15.08 5.46 -3.38
CA PHE A 142 16.12 6.13 -4.14
C PHE A 142 16.52 7.46 -3.51
N GLY A 143 17.71 7.92 -3.87
CA GLY A 143 18.31 9.16 -3.39
C GLY A 143 19.30 8.94 -2.25
N ARG A 144 19.70 10.02 -1.58
CA ARG A 144 20.59 9.95 -0.42
C ARG A 144 19.76 10.14 0.84
N GLN A 145 19.91 9.26 1.83
CA GLN A 145 19.46 9.60 3.17
C GLN A 145 20.45 10.62 3.73
N GLU A 146 19.96 11.82 4.01
CA GLU A 146 20.78 12.83 4.66
C GLU A 146 21.11 12.38 6.09
N PRO A 147 22.35 12.59 6.55
CA PRO A 147 22.72 12.30 7.94
C PRO A 147 21.89 13.18 8.88
N PHE A 148 21.53 12.63 10.03
CA PHE A 148 20.83 13.33 11.10
C PHE A 148 21.70 14.45 11.73
N ARG A 149 21.45 15.72 11.38
CA ARG A 149 22.31 16.83 11.86
C ARG A 149 21.75 17.58 13.05
N ASN A 150 20.59 17.17 13.57
CA ASN A 150 19.85 17.88 14.60
C ASN A 150 19.65 19.39 14.28
N ALA A 151 19.56 19.71 12.99
CA ALA A 151 19.56 21.07 12.46
C ALA A 151 18.15 21.54 12.14
N THR A 152 17.30 20.66 11.57
CA THR A 152 15.93 21.02 11.20
C THR A 152 14.97 20.92 12.38
N PRO A 153 13.84 21.65 12.36
CA PRO A 153 12.80 21.51 13.39
C PRO A 153 12.28 20.07 13.52
N GLU A 154 12.14 19.36 12.40
CA GLU A 154 11.66 17.98 12.38
C GLU A 154 12.66 17.01 13.03
N GLU A 155 13.97 17.21 12.78
CA GLU A 155 15.03 16.42 13.41
C GLU A 155 15.05 16.61 14.93
N LYS A 156 14.89 17.85 15.39
CA LYS A 156 14.82 18.18 16.83
C LYS A 156 13.61 17.53 17.48
N GLN A 157 12.45 17.67 16.85
CA GLN A 157 11.22 17.05 17.35
C GLN A 157 11.33 15.52 17.41
N ALA A 158 11.98 14.88 16.43
CA ALA A 158 12.23 13.44 16.44
C ALA A 158 13.14 13.02 17.60
N LEU A 159 14.19 13.81 17.90
CA LEU A 159 15.08 13.56 19.03
C LEU A 159 14.36 13.75 20.38
N GLU A 160 13.56 14.81 20.51
CA GLU A 160 12.73 15.05 21.69
C GLU A 160 11.77 13.88 21.93
N SER A 161 11.04 13.44 20.90
CA SER A 161 10.13 12.29 20.99
C SER A 161 10.86 11.01 21.39
N LEU A 162 12.07 10.80 20.88
CA LEU A 162 12.91 9.65 21.24
C LEU A 162 13.35 9.71 22.71
N GLN A 163 13.76 10.89 23.19
CA GLN A 163 14.14 11.11 24.58
C GLN A 163 12.96 10.91 25.54
N GLU A 164 11.79 11.44 25.19
CA GLU A 164 10.55 11.23 25.95
C GLU A 164 10.21 9.75 26.08
N PHE A 165 10.27 9.00 24.97
CA PHE A 165 10.00 7.57 24.98
C PHE A 165 11.01 6.79 25.83
N CYS A 166 12.30 7.12 25.75
CA CYS A 166 13.34 6.50 26.57
C CYS A 166 13.15 6.81 28.06
N ASN A 167 12.76 8.04 28.39
CA ASN A 167 12.43 8.43 29.76
C ASN A 167 11.18 7.70 30.27
N ASP A 168 10.15 7.52 29.45
CA ASP A 168 8.96 6.73 29.79
C ASP A 168 9.32 5.26 30.12
N ILE A 169 10.26 4.65 29.37
CA ILE A 169 10.81 3.32 29.67
C ILE A 169 11.48 3.34 31.04
N GLN A 170 12.37 4.30 31.30
CA GLN A 170 13.11 4.42 32.56
C GLN A 170 12.19 4.60 33.77
N GLN A 171 11.09 5.33 33.61
CA GLN A 171 10.07 5.52 34.64
C GLN A 171 9.16 4.30 34.84
N GLY A 172 9.34 3.24 34.03
CA GLY A 172 8.58 2.00 34.15
C GLY A 172 7.14 2.10 33.62
N LYS A 173 6.83 3.08 32.77
CA LYS A 173 5.50 3.26 32.18
C LYS A 173 5.02 2.01 31.42
N TYR A 174 5.95 1.26 30.85
CA TYR A 174 5.70 0.06 30.04
C TYR A 174 6.04 -1.26 30.76
N LYS A 175 6.11 -1.28 32.09
CA LYS A 175 6.58 -2.45 32.87
C LYS A 175 5.85 -3.77 32.61
N ASN A 176 4.59 -3.72 32.15
CA ASN A 176 3.78 -4.91 31.87
C ASN A 176 3.76 -5.29 30.37
N ASP A 177 4.50 -4.58 29.53
CA ASP A 177 4.56 -4.84 28.10
C ASP A 177 5.87 -5.59 27.76
N GLU A 178 5.75 -6.90 27.51
CA GLU A 178 6.89 -7.76 27.18
C GLU A 178 7.58 -7.39 25.85
N SER A 179 6.94 -6.57 25.01
CA SER A 179 7.52 -6.10 23.74
C SER A 179 8.48 -4.92 23.93
N ILE A 180 8.49 -4.30 25.11
CA ILE A 180 9.31 -3.13 25.44
C ILE A 180 10.44 -3.55 26.37
N PRO A 181 11.69 -3.11 26.12
CA PRO A 181 12.82 -3.46 26.97
C PRO A 181 12.68 -2.86 28.38
N ALA A 182 13.29 -3.54 29.35
CA ALA A 182 13.41 -3.02 30.72
C ALA A 182 14.28 -1.74 30.77
N PRO A 183 14.11 -0.89 31.80
CA PRO A 183 15.00 0.24 32.07
C PRO A 183 16.48 -0.16 32.00
N ALA A 184 17.29 0.62 31.29
CA ALA A 184 18.70 0.31 31.06
C ALA A 184 19.51 1.59 30.78
N PRO A 185 20.81 1.64 31.12
CA PRO A 185 21.64 2.84 30.95
C PRO A 185 21.70 3.41 29.52
N CYS A 186 21.43 2.60 28.50
CA CYS A 186 21.37 3.06 27.11
C CYS A 186 20.15 3.95 26.79
N PHE A 187 19.15 3.99 27.68
CA PHE A 187 17.97 4.86 27.56
C PHE A 187 18.14 6.18 28.34
N GLU A 188 19.28 6.40 29.00
CA GLU A 188 19.57 7.70 29.62
C GLU A 188 19.76 8.80 28.56
N PRO A 189 19.35 10.05 28.82
CA PRO A 189 19.39 11.13 27.83
C PRO A 189 20.74 11.31 27.13
N ALA A 190 21.85 11.21 27.88
CA ALA A 190 23.20 11.33 27.32
C ALA A 190 23.57 10.18 26.38
N ALA A 191 23.11 8.96 26.66
CA ALA A 191 23.34 7.79 25.81
C ALA A 191 22.52 7.89 24.52
N VAL A 192 21.26 8.37 24.62
CA VAL A 192 20.38 8.61 23.47
C VAL A 192 20.95 9.68 22.55
N GLU A 193 21.49 10.78 23.11
CA GLU A 193 22.15 11.83 22.33
C GLU A 193 23.43 11.32 21.64
N SER A 194 24.26 10.56 22.34
CA SER A 194 25.43 9.91 21.75
C SER A 194 25.03 8.99 20.59
N PHE A 195 23.98 8.21 20.75
CA PHE A 195 23.45 7.33 19.71
C PHE A 195 22.97 8.13 18.49
N ALA A 196 22.21 9.20 18.69
CA ALA A 196 21.72 10.06 17.60
C ALA A 196 22.89 10.66 16.79
N ASN A 197 23.96 11.08 17.46
CA ASN A 197 25.15 11.61 16.81
C ASN A 197 25.94 10.54 16.02
N MET A 198 25.89 9.27 16.45
CA MET A 198 26.52 8.15 15.75
C MET A 198 25.74 7.69 14.50
N CYS A 199 24.44 8.00 14.39
CA CYS A 199 23.63 7.69 13.21
C CYS A 199 24.04 8.47 11.94
N ASN A 200 25.13 9.24 11.99
CA ASN A 200 25.65 10.11 10.93
C ASN A 200 26.83 9.55 10.14
N THR A 201 27.41 8.45 10.61
CA THR A 201 28.53 7.74 9.95
C THR A 201 28.02 6.54 9.16
#